data_AF-A0A660N6G5-F1
#
_entry.id   AF-A0A660N6G5-F1
#
_cell.length_a   1.000
_cell.length_b   1.000
_cell.length_c   1.000
_cell.angle_alpha   90.00
_cell.angle_beta   90.00
_cell.angle_gamma   90.00
#
_symmetry.space_group_name_H-M   'P 1'
#
loop_
_entity.id
_entity.type
_entity.pdbx_description
1 polymer ?
#
loop_
_entity_poly.entity_id
_entity_poly.type
_entity_poly.pdbx_seq_one_letter_code
_entity_poly.pdbx_strand_id
1 'polypeptide(L)'
;MYGIIDFPLYLIGAITIVLIPGPNSLYCLAVATQQGARQAAKVMAAIFIGDSVLILCAVGGAASLLKSHPLLFGALKCAGGL
;
A
#
# COMPACT_ATOMS: atom_id res chain seq x y z
N MET A 1 -6.52 6.89 -30.84
CA MET A 1 -5.77 6.73 -29.57
C MET A 1 -6.01 7.98 -28.73
N TYR A 2 -7.06 7.98 -27.91
CA TYR A 2 -7.34 9.07 -26.94
C TYR A 2 -6.44 8.84 -25.72
N GLY A 3 -5.13 8.98 -25.93
CA GLY A 3 -4.11 8.82 -24.92
C GLY A 3 -3.70 10.19 -24.43
N ILE A 4 -4.46 10.70 -23.46
CA ILE A 4 -4.17 11.65 -22.38
C ILE A 4 -5.58 11.97 -21.85
N ILE A 5 -6.04 11.14 -20.91
CA ILE A 5 -7.26 11.40 -20.13
C ILE A 5 -6.83 12.47 -19.12
N ASP A 6 -6.89 13.73 -19.56
CA ASP A 6 -6.57 14.95 -18.81
C ASP A 6 -5.39 14.83 -17.85
N PHE A 7 -4.16 14.89 -18.38
CA PHE A 7 -2.93 15.04 -17.59
C PHE A 7 -3.05 16.05 -16.41
N PRO A 8 -3.67 17.24 -16.58
CA PRO A 8 -3.90 18.14 -15.45
C PRO A 8 -4.85 17.57 -14.39
N LEU A 9 -5.89 16.85 -14.78
CA LEU A 9 -6.83 16.21 -13.85
C LEU A 9 -6.18 15.02 -13.13
N TYR A 10 -5.36 14.24 -13.85
CA TYR A 10 -4.50 13.22 -13.26
C TYR A 10 -3.51 13.83 -12.26
N LEU A 11 -2.87 14.95 -12.60
CA LEU A 11 -1.94 15.64 -11.72
C LEU A 11 -2.64 16.14 -10.45
N ILE A 12 -3.81 16.76 -10.57
CA ILE A 12 -4.63 17.20 -9.43
C ILE A 12 -5.07 16.01 -8.57
N GLY A 13 -5.53 14.93 -9.20
CA GLY A 13 -5.93 13.71 -8.50
C GLY A 13 -4.76 13.06 -7.77
N ALA A 14 -3.60 12.94 -8.42
CA ALA A 14 -2.37 12.41 -7.84
C ALA A 14 -1.89 13.26 -6.67
N ILE A 15 -1.87 14.60 -6.82
CA ILE A 15 -1.53 15.53 -5.74
C ILE A 15 -2.51 15.35 -4.57
N THR A 16 -3.81 15.26 -4.84
CA THR A 16 -4.83 15.08 -3.80
C THR A 16 -4.63 13.77 -3.02
N ILE A 17 -4.35 12.66 -3.72
CA ILE A 17 -4.10 11.34 -3.10
C ILE A 17 -2.80 11.34 -2.29
N VAL A 18 -1.74 11.97 -2.80
CA VAL A 18 -0.44 12.06 -2.11
C VAL A 18 -0.53 13.01 -0.91
N LEU A 19 -1.31 14.10 -1.00
CA LEU A 19 -1.48 15.04 0.09
C LEU A 19 -2.29 14.49 1.25
N ILE A 20 -3.26 13.60 0.98
CA ILE A 20 -3.98 12.88 2.03
C ILE A 20 -2.98 11.88 2.60
N PRO A 21 -2.31 12.20 3.72
CA PRO A 21 -1.29 11.32 4.24
C PRO A 21 -2.02 10.06 4.68
N GLY A 22 -1.50 8.89 4.33
CA GLY A 22 -2.16 7.64 4.69
C GLY A 22 -2.31 7.50 6.23
N PRO A 23 -3.22 6.64 6.71
CA PRO A 23 -3.50 6.47 8.14
C PRO A 23 -2.24 6.14 8.95
N ASN A 24 -1.32 5.35 8.39
CA ASN A 24 -0.03 5.02 9.03
C ASN A 24 0.88 6.25 9.20
N SER A 25 0.98 7.11 8.18
CA SER A 25 1.82 8.31 8.24
C SER A 25 1.20 9.38 9.15
N LEU A 26 -0.13 9.53 9.14
CA LEU A 26 -0.86 10.41 10.05
C LEU A 26 -0.69 9.99 11.51
N TYR A 27 -0.77 8.68 11.79
CA TYR A 27 -0.57 8.16 13.13
C TYR A 27 0.85 8.43 13.63
N CYS A 28 1.87 8.20 12.80
CA CYS A 28 3.25 8.48 13.17
C CYS A 28 3.49 9.99 13.39
N LEU A 29 2.87 10.85 12.58
CA LEU A 29 2.91 12.31 12.74
C LEU A 29 2.23 12.75 14.05
N ALA A 30 1.06 12.20 14.36
CA ALA A 30 0.32 12.48 15.59
C ALA A 30 1.07 12.03 16.85
N VAL A 31 1.81 10.93 16.79
CA VAL A 31 2.67 10.48 17.89
C VAL A 31 3.93 11.35 17.99
N ALA A 32 4.50 11.77 16.86
CA ALA A 32 5.66 12.67 16.85
C ALA A 32 5.32 14.04 17.47
N THR A 33 4.12 14.57 17.20
CA THR A 33 3.67 15.84 17.77
C THR A 33 3.30 15.75 19.24
N GLN A 34 2.74 14.62 19.71
CA GLN A 34 2.31 14.46 21.11
C GLN A 34 3.41 13.94 22.05
N GLN A 35 4.25 13.02 21.58
CA GLN A 35 5.17 12.23 22.43
C GLN A 35 6.64 12.38 22.00
N GLY A 36 6.91 13.19 20.96
CA GLY A 36 8.25 13.50 20.47
C GLY A 36 8.85 12.44 19.53
N ALA A 37 9.97 12.82 18.89
CA ALA A 37 10.60 12.03 17.82
C ALA A 37 11.06 10.63 18.24
N ARG A 38 11.50 10.45 19.49
CA ARG A 38 11.95 9.13 19.99
C ARG A 38 10.82 8.10 20.04
N GLN A 39 9.62 8.52 20.41
CA GLN A 39 8.47 7.62 20.51
C GLN A 39 7.87 7.37 19.13
N ALA A 40 7.86 8.38 18.26
CA ALA A 40 7.51 8.20 16.84
C ALA A 40 8.41 7.19 16.13
N ALA A 41 9.73 7.19 16.38
CA ALA A 41 10.65 6.23 15.77
C ALA A 41 10.29 4.77 16.12
N LYS A 42 9.87 4.51 17.37
CA LYS A 42 9.41 3.17 17.79
C LYS A 42 8.11 2.78 17.09
N VAL A 43 7.17 3.71 16.98
CA VAL A 43 5.92 3.51 16.26
C VAL A 43 6.16 3.21 14.78
N MET A 44 7.07 3.96 14.14
CA MET A 44 7.44 3.75 12.75
C MET A 44 8.04 2.35 12.53
N ALA A 45 8.91 1.90 13.44
CA ALA A 45 9.48 0.55 13.39
C ALA A 45 8.39 -0.53 13.55
N ALA A 46 7.45 -0.34 14.47
CA ALA A 46 6.34 -1.28 14.67
C ALA A 46 5.42 -1.36 13.45
N ILE A 47 5.08 -0.22 12.83
CA ILE A 47 4.28 -0.16 11.60
C ILE A 47 5.02 -0.90 10.47
N PHE A 48 6.31 -0.64 10.29
CA PHE A 48 7.09 -1.26 9.23
C PHE A 48 7.15 -2.79 9.36
N ILE A 49 7.37 -3.28 10.58
CA ILE A 49 7.37 -4.73 10.86
C ILE A 49 5.97 -5.31 10.61
N GLY A 50 4.92 -4.63 11.09
CA GLY A 50 3.53 -5.07 10.89
C GLY A 50 3.16 -5.16 9.42
N ASP A 51 3.49 -4.14 8.63
CA ASP A 51 3.22 -4.09 7.20
C ASP A 51 4.01 -5.18 6.45
N SER A 52 5.28 -5.37 6.81
CA SER A 52 6.11 -6.45 6.24
C SER A 52 5.53 -7.84 6.53
N VAL A 53 5.06 -8.09 7.75
CA VAL A 53 4.44 -9.37 8.13
C VAL A 53 3.11 -9.56 7.40
N LEU A 54 2.27 -8.52 7.30
CA LEU A 54 1.03 -8.52 6.53
C LEU A 54 1.30 -8.85 5.05
N ILE A 55 2.29 -8.19 4.44
CA ILE A 55 2.71 -8.46 3.06
C ILE A 55 3.21 -9.89 2.91
N LEU A 56 4.06 -10.38 3.81
CA LEU A 56 4.57 -11.76 3.76
C LEU A 56 3.44 -12.79 3.92
N CYS A 57 2.46 -12.52 4.78
CA CYS A 57 1.30 -13.37 4.98
C CYS A 57 0.36 -13.32 3.77
N ALA A 58 0.16 -12.14 3.17
CA ALA A 58 -0.62 -11.97 1.95
C ALA A 58 0.03 -12.66 0.76
N VAL A 59 1.34 -12.49 0.56
CA VAL A 59 2.11 -13.15 -0.51
C VAL A 59 2.18 -14.66 -0.27
N GLY A 60 2.42 -15.11 0.95
CA GLY A 60 2.44 -16.54 1.30
C GLY A 60 1.07 -17.19 1.16
N GLY A 61 0.00 -16.49 1.56
CA GLY A 61 -1.39 -16.91 1.41
C GLY A 61 -1.82 -16.94 -0.06
N ALA A 62 -1.52 -15.89 -0.82
CA ALA A 62 -1.73 -15.84 -2.26
C ALA A 62 -0.95 -16.96 -2.96
N ALA A 63 0.33 -17.16 -2.63
CA ALA A 63 1.16 -18.22 -3.20
C ALA A 63 0.62 -19.63 -2.87
N SER A 64 0.10 -19.84 -1.65
CA SER A 64 -0.52 -21.12 -1.26
C SER A 64 -1.84 -21.35 -1.97
N LEU A 65 -2.67 -20.32 -2.13
CA LEU A 65 -3.91 -20.37 -2.91
C LEU A 65 -3.65 -20.62 -4.40
N LEU A 66 -2.64 -19.94 -4.95
CA LEU A 66 -2.20 -20.05 -6.34
C LEU A 66 -1.62 -21.43 -6.67
N LYS A 67 -0.96 -22.09 -5.71
CA LYS A 67 -0.50 -23.48 -5.85
C LYS A 67 -1.64 -24.51 -5.79
N SER A 68 -2.67 -24.28 -4.95
CA SER A 68 -3.78 -25.22 -4.80
C SER A 68 -4.86 -25.12 -5.89
N HIS A 69 -4.97 -24.00 -6.61
CA HIS A 69 -6.00 -23.80 -7.66
C HIS A 69 -5.40 -23.19 -8.94
N PRO A 70 -5.04 -23.99 -9.97
CA PRO A 70 -4.44 -23.50 -11.22
C PRO A 70 -5.37 -22.59 -12.06
N LEU A 71 -6.69 -22.66 -11.84
CA LEU A 71 -7.68 -21.76 -12.47
C LEU A 71 -7.61 -20.32 -11.91
N LEU A 72 -7.34 -20.16 -10.60
CA LEU A 72 -7.18 -18.84 -9.99
C LEU A 72 -5.87 -18.18 -10.40
N PHE A 73 -4.81 -18.96 -10.65
CA PHE A 73 -3.56 -18.47 -11.24
C PHE A 73 -3.77 -17.91 -12.65
N GLY A 74 -4.57 -18.60 -13.48
CA GLY A 74 -4.97 -18.10 -14.79
C GLY A 74 -5.73 -16.77 -14.73
N ALA A 75 -6.69 -16.66 -13.81
CA ALA A 75 -7.48 -15.44 -13.62
C ALA A 75 -6.63 -14.26 -13.10
N LEU A 76 -5.74 -14.49 -12.11
CA LEU A 76 -4.83 -13.44 -11.62
C LEU A 76 -3.82 -13.01 -12.70
N LYS A 77 -3.32 -13.95 -13.50
CA LYS A 77 -2.41 -13.65 -14.61
C LYS A 77 -3.10 -12.86 -15.73
N CYS A 78 -4.38 -13.09 -15.98
CA CYS A 78 -5.19 -12.26 -16.87
C CYS A 78 -5.54 -10.89 -16.26
N ALA A 79 -5.78 -10.82 -14.95
CA ALA A 79 -6.17 -9.57 -14.28
C ALA A 79 -4.97 -8.63 -14.00
N GLY A 80 -3.77 -9.17 -13.76
CA GLY A 80 -2.54 -8.39 -13.58
C GLY A 80 -1.72 -8.21 -14.86
N GLY A 81 -2.09 -8.89 -15.94
CA GLY A 81 -1.35 -8.94 -17.21
C GLY A 81 -2.10 -8.32 -18.41
N LEU A 82 -3.04 -7.41 -18.16
CA LEU A 82 -3.70 -6.56 -19.17
C LEU A 82 -3.57 -5.10 -18.78
#